data_AF-A0A6P0NW08-F1
#
_entry.id   AF-A0A6P0NW08-F1
#
_cell.length_a   1.000
_cell.length_b   1.000
_cell.length_c   1.000
_cell.angle_alpha   90.00
_cell.angle_beta   90.00
_cell.angle_gamma   90.00
#
_symmetry.space_group_name_H-M   'P 1'
#
loop_
_entity.id
_entity.type
_entity.pdbx_description
1 polymer ?
#
loop_
_entity_poly.entity_id
_entity_poly.type
_entity_poly.pdbx_seq_one_letter_code
_entity_poly.pdbx_strand_id
1 'polypeptide(L)' 'MAEAEERGKLKVIPELLKQGFSVEKIANILHLDVRQVQQFINNLN' A
#
# COMPACT_ATOMS: atom_id res chain seq x y z
N MET A 1 -7.42 7.55 17.12
CA MET A 1 -6.34 6.56 17.04
C MET A 1 -6.23 5.86 15.68
N ALA A 2 -7.23 5.94 14.78
CA ALA A 2 -7.22 5.23 13.48
C ALA A 2 -6.20 5.75 12.43
N GLU A 3 -5.80 7.02 12.48
CA GLU A 3 -4.94 7.63 11.44
C GLU A 3 -3.48 7.14 11.47
N ALA A 4 -3.01 6.62 12.61
CA ALA A 4 -1.63 6.14 12.74
C ALA A 4 -1.43 4.78 12.05
N GLU A 5 -2.42 3.90 12.11
CA GLU A 5 -2.38 2.57 11.47
C GLU A 5 -2.42 2.68 9.94
N GLU A 6 -3.27 3.56 9.41
CA GLU A 6 -3.39 3.75 7.96
C GLU A 6 -2.09 4.30 7.34
N ARG A 7 -1.46 5.28 8.01
CA ARG A 7 -0.15 5.82 7.57
C ARG A 7 0.98 4.81 7.70
N GLY A 8 0.91 3.90 8.68
CA GLY A 8 1.88 2.81 8.84
C GLY A 8 1.80 1.81 7.68
N LYS A 9 0.59 1.46 7.26
CA LYS A 9 0.34 0.54 6.14
C LYS A 9 0.84 1.09 4.80
N LEU A 10 0.67 2.39 4.54
CA LEU A 10 1.16 2.98 3.29
C LEU A 10 2.70 2.96 3.19
N LYS A 11 3.41 3.09 4.30
CA LYS A 11 4.89 3.07 4.33
C LYS A 11 5.51 1.74 3.92
N VAL A 12 4.78 0.63 4.04
CA VAL A 12 5.29 -0.70 3.66
C VAL A 12 4.99 -1.06 2.20
N ILE A 13 4.12 -0.31 1.50
CA ILE A 13 3.80 -0.53 0.08
C ILE A 13 5.06 -0.57 -0.81
N PRO A 14 6.02 0.38 -0.72
CA PRO A 14 7.21 0.36 -1.57
C PRO A 14 8.09 -0.88 -1.33
N GLU A 15 8.15 -1.35 -0.09
CA GLU A 15 8.93 -2.54 0.26
C GLU A 15 8.27 -3.82 -0.29
N LEU A 16 6.95 -3.94 -0.17
CA LEU A 16 6.19 -5.05 -0.75
C LEU A 16 6.28 -5.06 -2.28
N LEU A 17 6.26 -3.89 -2.93
CA LEU A 17 6.51 -3.78 -4.37
C LEU A 17 7.90 -4.26 -4.76
N LYS A 18 8.94 -3.88 -4.01
CA LYS A 18 10.32 -4.34 -4.24
C LYS A 18 10.47 -5.85 -4.08
N GLN A 19 9.66 -6.47 -3.22
CA GLN A 19 9.59 -7.92 -3.06
C GLN A 19 8.80 -8.61 -4.20
N GLY A 20 8.27 -7.86 -5.17
CA GLY A 20 7.55 -8.40 -6.33
C GLY A 20 6.07 -8.68 -6.09
N PHE A 21 5.47 -8.13 -5.02
CA PHE A 21 4.04 -8.28 -4.79
C PHE A 21 3.23 -7.44 -5.76
N SER A 22 2.15 -8.01 -6.31
CA SER A 22 1.18 -7.29 -7.14
C SER A 22 0.35 -6.32 -6.29
N VAL A 23 -0.14 -5.24 -6.92
CA VAL A 23 -0.97 -4.19 -6.27
C VAL A 23 -2.18 -4.80 -5.54
N GLU A 24 -2.86 -5.77 -6.15
CA GLU A 24 -4.01 -6.47 -5.57
C GLU A 24 -3.64 -7.25 -4.30
N LYS A 25 -2.48 -7.90 -4.31
CA LYS A 25 -1.98 -8.67 -3.16
C LYS A 25 -1.60 -7.74 -2.01
N ILE A 26 -1.00 -6.59 -2.32
CA ILE A 26 -0.66 -5.56 -1.33
C ILE A 26 -1.93 -4.96 -0.70
N ALA A 27 -2.94 -4.65 -1.52
CA ALA A 27 -4.23 -4.16 -1.05
C ALA A 27 -4.90 -5.16 -0.10
N ASN A 28 -4.86 -6.45 -0.43
CA ASN A 28 -5.39 -7.50 0.43
C ASN A 28 -4.62 -7.62 1.76
N ILE A 29 -3.28 -7.64 1.75
CA ILE A 29 -2.43 -7.72 2.95
C ILE A 29 -2.66 -6.54 3.89
N LEU A 30 -2.78 -5.34 3.34
CA LEU A 30 -2.92 -4.11 4.13
C LEU A 30 -4.39 -3.81 4.48
N HIS A 31 -5.33 -4.60 3.96
CA HIS A 31 -6.76 -4.33 4.03
C HIS A 31 -7.08 -2.91 3.54
N LEU A 32 -6.48 -2.53 2.42
CA LEU A 32 -6.68 -1.25 1.74
C LEU A 32 -7.43 -1.46 0.43
N ASP A 33 -8.01 -0.39 -0.09
CA ASP A 33 -8.59 -0.42 -1.43
C ASP A 33 -7.47 -0.46 -2.49
N VAL A 34 -7.66 -1.26 -3.54
CA VAL A 34 -6.70 -1.38 -4.64
C VAL A 34 -6.41 -0.01 -5.27
N ARG A 35 -7.42 0.87 -5.38
CA ARG A 35 -7.22 2.22 -5.93
C ARG A 35 -6.36 3.09 -5.03
N GLN A 36 -6.46 2.94 -3.70
CA GLN A 36 -5.60 3.68 -2.77
C GLN A 36 -4.14 3.26 -2.92
N VAL A 37 -3.89 1.95 -3.02
CA VAL A 37 -2.53 1.42 -3.27
C VAL A 37 -2.02 1.91 -4.63
N GLN A 38 -2.85 1.86 -5.67
CA GLN A 38 -2.49 2.35 -7.00
C GLN A 38 -2.17 3.85 -7.01
N GLN A 39 -2.99 4.68 -6.36
CA GLN A 39 -2.75 6.12 -6.23
C GLN A 39 -1.45 6.41 -5.47
N PHE A 40 -1.17 5.66 -4.40
CA PHE A 40 0.07 5.81 -3.65
C PHE A 40 1.29 5.49 -4.54
N ILE A 41 1.23 4.39 -5.30
CA ILE A 41 2.31 3.99 -6.22
C ILE A 41 2.49 5.03 -7.33
N ASN A 42 1.40 5.53 -7.91
CA ASN A 42 1.47 6.56 -8.95
C ASN A 42 2.05 7.88 -8.44
N ASN A 43 1.89 8.20 -7.15
CA ASN A 43 2.48 9.38 -6.51
C ASN A 43 3.95 9.18 -6.06
N LEU A 44 4.48 7.95 -6.10
CA LEU A 44 5.89 7.66 -5.82
C LEU A 44 6.80 7.82 -7.05
N ASN A 45 6.22 7.76 -8.25
CA ASN A 45 6.89 7.98 -9.54
C ASN A 45 6.98 9.48 -9.86
#